data_AF-A0A1B2FC75-F1
#
_entry.id   AF-A0A1B2FC75-F1
#
_cell.length_a   1.000
_cell.length_b   1.000
_cell.length_c   1.000
_cell.angle_alpha   90.00
_cell.angle_beta   90.00
_cell.angle_gamma   90.00
#
_symmetry.space_group_name_H-M   'P 1'
#
loop_
_entity.id
_entity.type
_entity.pdbx_description
1 polymer ?
#
loop_
_entity_poly.entity_id
_entity_poly.type
_entity_poly.pdbx_seq_one_letter_code
_entity_poly.pdbx_strand_id
1 'polypeptide(L)'
;MIVSPCIAQRIPGNRLRKALAAGVALVGLMSAGQLWAFNLDDVAAKAKDLAGQKYEAPKSNLPAVFRDMKFGDYQKIRFLQDKAEWAKDQTPFKLSFYHQGMHFDTPVKINQVTATKVEEIKYDPSRFEFGDVPHDPKTVENLGYAGFRVLYPINKADKQDEIMTLLGASYFRVVGKGHVYGLSARGLAIDTALPSGEEFPRFTEFWVEKPKPTDKHLVIYALLDSPRSTGAYKLTLRPGSDTLLDVKSRVFLRDHVSRLGVAPLTSMFLFGANQPSKVLNYRPALHDSEGLSIHAGNGEWLWRPLNNPKHLAVSSFSVENPRGFGLLQRQREFSVYEDLDDNYQKRPSAWVEPRGDWGKGTVDLVEIPTADETNDNIVAFWSPEKLPEPGKPMDFEYRLRWTINESQLHSPELGWVKKTMRSTGDVKQSNLIREADGSVAFLVDFEGPALAALPEDTALRSQVSVGDNAEVVENNLRYNPETKGWRLTLRLKVKDPSKSTEMRAALVRDVPVEPAKPAKEGKQDKAAAKHAKAEKAAKAEQPAADAAPTNGAPATTEKVMTETWSYQLPADE
;
A
#
# COMPACT_ATOMS: atom_id res chain seq x y z
N MET A 1 89.60 52.60 23.29
CA MET A 1 88.59 53.40 24.04
C MET A 1 87.59 53.88 22.99
N ILE A 2 86.32 53.47 22.91
CA ILE A 2 85.30 53.12 23.92
C ILE A 2 84.37 52.05 23.32
N VAL A 3 83.88 51.15 24.17
CA VAL A 3 82.85 50.13 23.88
C VAL A 3 81.45 50.72 24.08
N SER A 4 80.47 50.35 23.23
CA SER A 4 79.06 50.27 23.62
C SER A 4 78.28 49.25 22.76
N PRO A 5 77.22 48.59 23.28
CA PRO A 5 76.78 47.29 22.79
C PRO A 5 75.45 47.28 22.01
N CYS A 6 75.34 46.26 21.14
CA CYS A 6 74.16 45.50 20.70
C CYS A 6 72.75 46.14 20.75
N ILE A 7 72.09 46.24 19.59
CA ILE A 7 70.66 45.92 19.44
C ILE A 7 70.43 45.19 18.11
N ALA A 8 70.21 43.87 18.18
CA ALA A 8 69.68 43.08 17.07
C ALA A 8 68.15 43.20 17.05
N GLN A 9 67.58 43.75 15.97
CA GLN A 9 66.13 43.79 15.78
C GLN A 9 65.60 42.38 15.47
N ARG A 10 64.89 41.80 16.45
CA ARG A 10 64.07 40.60 16.27
C ARG A 10 62.91 40.90 15.33
N ILE A 11 62.93 40.30 14.14
CA ILE A 11 61.75 40.19 13.28
C ILE A 11 60.73 39.29 13.99
N PRO A 12 59.45 39.69 14.14
CA PRO A 12 58.48 38.90 14.87
C PRO A 12 58.07 37.70 14.02
N GLY A 13 58.61 36.51 14.33
CA GLY A 13 58.22 35.21 13.75
C GLY A 13 56.74 34.82 13.93
N ASN A 14 55.92 35.72 14.48
CA ASN A 14 54.50 35.53 14.71
C ASN A 14 53.65 35.86 13.48
N ARG A 15 54.14 36.67 12.51
CA ARG A 15 53.41 36.95 11.27
C ARG A 15 53.56 35.84 10.23
N LEU A 16 54.74 35.23 10.12
CA LEU A 16 54.99 34.13 9.19
C LEU A 16 54.26 32.84 9.61
N ARG A 17 54.19 32.55 10.92
CA ARG A 17 53.44 31.41 11.45
C ARG A 17 51.92 31.55 11.30
N LYS A 18 51.38 32.77 11.41
CA LYS A 18 49.94 33.03 11.19
C LYS A 18 49.56 32.98 9.70
N ALA A 19 50.44 33.44 8.80
CA ALA A 19 50.23 33.32 7.36
C ALA A 19 50.31 31.85 6.88
N LEU A 20 51.23 31.05 7.43
CA LEU A 20 51.34 29.63 7.11
C LEU A 20 50.15 28.81 7.68
N ALA A 21 49.69 29.13 8.89
CA ALA A 21 48.51 28.49 9.49
C ALA A 21 47.20 28.85 8.75
N ALA A 22 47.07 30.08 8.25
CA ALA A 22 45.93 30.48 7.42
C ALA A 22 45.97 29.81 6.03
N GLY A 23 47.16 29.63 5.44
CA GLY A 23 47.33 28.90 4.18
C GLY A 23 47.00 27.41 4.28
N VAL A 24 47.41 26.75 5.37
CA VAL A 24 47.09 25.33 5.63
C VAL A 24 45.60 25.13 5.94
N ALA A 25 44.95 26.08 6.62
CA ALA A 25 43.50 26.03 6.85
C ALA A 25 42.70 26.23 5.55
N LEU A 26 43.16 27.12 4.64
CA LEU A 26 42.51 27.33 3.34
C LEU A 26 42.68 26.14 2.40
N VAL A 27 43.86 25.50 2.40
CA VAL A 27 44.09 24.27 1.63
C VAL A 27 43.32 23.09 2.24
N GLY A 28 43.21 22.99 3.57
CA GLY A 28 42.38 21.97 4.24
C GLY A 28 40.88 22.11 3.93
N LEU A 29 40.38 23.35 3.79
CA LEU A 29 38.99 23.64 3.40
C LEU A 29 38.71 23.36 1.91
N MET A 30 39.72 23.43 1.03
CA MET A 30 39.58 23.05 -0.38
C MET A 30 39.96 21.58 -0.67
N SER A 31 40.55 20.88 0.30
CA SER A 31 40.88 19.44 0.23
C SER A 31 39.81 18.55 0.87
N ALA A 32 38.78 19.14 1.49
CA ALA A 32 37.53 18.45 1.72
C ALA A 32 36.84 18.28 0.37
N GLY A 33 37.34 17.35 -0.47
CA GLY A 33 36.58 16.88 -1.61
C GLY A 33 35.19 16.55 -1.09
N GLN A 34 34.16 17.17 -1.66
CA GLN A 34 32.79 16.79 -1.35
C GLN A 34 32.74 15.28 -1.49
N LEU A 35 32.58 14.58 -0.36
CA LEU A 35 32.23 13.16 -0.38
C LEU A 35 30.91 13.09 -1.15
N TRP A 36 30.99 12.82 -2.45
CA TRP A 36 29.85 12.66 -3.33
C TRP A 36 29.09 11.41 -2.89
N ALA A 37 28.16 11.61 -1.95
CA ALA A 37 27.22 10.59 -1.53
C ALA A 37 26.05 10.60 -2.51
N PHE A 38 26.03 9.60 -3.41
CA PHE A 38 24.93 9.37 -4.33
C PHE A 38 23.59 9.30 -3.57
N ASN A 39 22.57 10.01 -4.04
CA ASN A 39 21.30 10.14 -3.34
C ASN A 39 20.11 10.33 -4.31
N LEU A 40 18.93 10.61 -3.76
CA LEU A 40 17.70 10.77 -4.53
C LEU A 40 17.75 11.97 -5.49
N ASP A 41 18.43 13.05 -5.12
CA ASP A 41 18.50 14.26 -5.94
C ASP A 41 19.34 14.03 -7.22
N ASP A 42 20.33 13.13 -7.19
CA ASP A 42 21.08 12.73 -8.39
C ASP A 42 20.16 12.04 -9.42
N VAL A 43 19.25 11.18 -8.95
CA VAL A 43 18.27 10.50 -9.81
C VAL A 43 17.16 11.47 -10.22
N ALA A 44 16.73 12.36 -9.33
CA ALA A 44 15.72 13.37 -9.63
C ALA A 44 16.19 14.37 -10.70
N ALA A 45 17.48 14.73 -10.70
CA ALA A 45 18.06 15.54 -11.76
C ALA A 45 17.92 14.85 -13.12
N LYS A 46 18.27 13.55 -13.20
CA LYS A 46 18.09 12.75 -14.42
C LYS A 46 16.62 12.65 -14.85
N ALA A 47 15.71 12.39 -13.93
CA ALA A 47 14.28 12.30 -14.21
C ALA A 47 13.75 13.65 -14.76
N LYS A 48 14.12 14.76 -14.12
CA LYS A 48 13.75 16.10 -14.57
C LYS A 48 14.27 16.39 -15.99
N ASP A 49 15.51 16.03 -16.28
CA ASP A 49 16.09 16.22 -17.62
C ASP A 49 15.35 15.41 -18.68
N LEU A 50 14.95 14.17 -18.37
CA LEU A 50 14.13 13.32 -19.25
C LEU A 50 12.71 13.84 -19.44
N ALA A 51 12.11 14.46 -18.41
CA ALA A 51 10.79 15.07 -18.50
C ALA A 51 10.80 16.31 -19.42
N GLY A 52 11.95 16.98 -19.57
CA GLY A 52 12.14 18.10 -20.49
C GLY A 52 12.39 17.69 -21.95
N GLN A 53 12.42 16.38 -22.25
CA GLN A 53 12.71 15.83 -23.57
C GLN A 53 11.54 15.00 -24.08
N LYS A 54 11.47 14.78 -25.40
CA LYS A 54 10.49 13.84 -25.98
C LYS A 54 10.82 12.41 -25.52
N TYR A 55 9.79 11.63 -25.17
CA TYR A 55 9.97 10.23 -24.82
C TYR A 55 10.56 9.42 -25.97
N GLU A 56 11.55 8.58 -25.66
CA GLU A 56 12.15 7.62 -26.58
C GLU A 56 11.75 6.20 -26.16
N ALA A 57 10.90 5.56 -26.98
CA ALA A 57 10.49 4.18 -26.72
C ALA A 57 11.71 3.24 -26.77
N PRO A 58 11.87 2.35 -25.77
CA PRO A 58 12.98 1.41 -25.76
C PRO A 58 12.87 0.46 -26.94
N LYS A 59 14.01 0.15 -27.55
CA LYS A 59 14.10 -0.81 -28.66
C LYS A 59 14.52 -2.15 -28.11
N SER A 60 13.80 -3.20 -28.48
CA SER A 60 14.18 -4.57 -28.15
C SER A 60 15.55 -4.90 -28.73
N ASN A 61 16.44 -5.43 -27.88
CA ASN A 61 17.71 -6.05 -28.28
C ASN A 61 17.62 -7.58 -28.27
N LEU A 62 16.43 -8.15 -28.03
CA LEU A 62 16.24 -9.58 -27.80
C LEU A 62 16.19 -10.37 -29.13
N PRO A 63 17.09 -11.34 -29.35
CA PRO A 63 17.03 -12.25 -30.50
C PRO A 63 15.74 -13.07 -30.52
N ALA A 64 15.30 -13.49 -31.72
CA ALA A 64 14.05 -14.23 -31.91
C ALA A 64 13.94 -15.49 -31.03
N VAL A 65 15.05 -16.23 -30.87
CA VAL A 65 15.11 -17.45 -30.04
C VAL A 65 14.67 -17.21 -28.59
N PHE A 66 14.97 -16.03 -28.03
CA PHE A 66 14.55 -15.66 -26.67
C PHE A 66 13.21 -14.95 -26.64
N ARG A 67 12.84 -14.24 -27.71
CA ARG A 67 11.56 -13.52 -27.82
C ARG A 67 10.37 -14.47 -27.95
N ASP A 68 10.52 -15.50 -28.78
CA ASP A 68 9.44 -16.41 -29.14
C ASP A 68 9.36 -17.64 -28.21
N MET A 69 10.24 -17.71 -27.23
CA MET A 69 10.34 -18.82 -26.28
C MET A 69 9.08 -18.94 -25.41
N LYS A 70 8.75 -20.17 -25.04
CA LYS A 70 7.62 -20.43 -24.14
C LYS A 70 8.06 -20.32 -22.68
N PHE A 71 7.10 -20.10 -21.79
CA PHE A 71 7.35 -19.96 -20.35
C PHE A 71 8.14 -21.14 -19.77
N GLY A 72 7.83 -22.37 -20.19
CA GLY A 72 8.54 -23.57 -19.77
C GLY A 72 10.03 -23.56 -20.12
N ASP A 73 10.43 -22.98 -21.26
CA ASP A 73 11.84 -22.83 -21.63
C ASP A 73 12.51 -21.69 -20.85
N TYR A 74 11.80 -20.57 -20.63
CA TYR A 74 12.32 -19.48 -19.81
C TYR A 74 12.64 -19.92 -18.37
N GLN A 75 11.83 -20.80 -17.78
CA GLN A 75 12.08 -21.37 -16.44
C GLN A 75 13.34 -22.25 -16.36
N LYS A 76 13.84 -22.76 -17.49
CA LYS A 76 15.10 -23.51 -17.54
C LYS A 76 16.31 -22.61 -17.46
N ILE A 77 16.17 -21.32 -17.81
CA ILE A 77 17.22 -20.31 -17.64
C ILE A 77 17.30 -19.93 -16.16
N ARG A 78 18.31 -20.45 -15.46
CA ARG A 78 18.46 -20.32 -14.01
C ARG A 78 19.68 -19.50 -13.65
N PHE A 79 19.53 -18.61 -12.69
CA PHE A 79 20.66 -17.88 -12.12
C PHE A 79 21.48 -18.78 -11.18
N LEU A 80 22.81 -18.76 -11.35
CA LEU A 80 23.76 -19.50 -10.52
C LEU A 80 24.01 -18.74 -9.21
N GLN A 81 23.52 -19.28 -8.09
CA GLN A 81 23.51 -18.59 -6.79
C GLN A 81 24.91 -18.28 -6.23
N ASP A 82 25.90 -19.11 -6.55
CA ASP A 82 27.32 -18.88 -6.21
C ASP A 82 27.92 -17.67 -6.94
N LYS A 83 27.28 -17.24 -8.04
CA LYS A 83 27.60 -16.04 -8.83
C LYS A 83 26.73 -14.82 -8.49
N ALA A 84 25.97 -14.87 -7.40
CA ALA A 84 25.25 -13.71 -6.88
C ALA A 84 26.20 -12.52 -6.66
N GLU A 85 25.71 -11.32 -6.92
CA GLU A 85 26.44 -10.11 -6.54
C GLU A 85 26.64 -10.10 -5.03
N TRP A 86 27.85 -9.74 -4.61
CA TRP A 86 28.30 -9.80 -3.22
C TRP A 86 28.36 -11.20 -2.59
N ALA A 87 28.29 -12.29 -3.35
CA ALA A 87 28.38 -13.67 -2.82
C ALA A 87 29.60 -13.89 -1.91
N LYS A 88 30.75 -13.28 -2.27
CA LYS A 88 32.02 -13.38 -1.53
C LYS A 88 32.22 -12.29 -0.48
N ASP A 89 31.32 -11.31 -0.40
CA ASP A 89 31.41 -10.21 0.55
C ASP A 89 30.73 -10.56 1.88
N GLN A 90 31.25 -9.98 2.97
CA GLN A 90 30.65 -10.05 4.29
C GLN A 90 29.45 -9.12 4.41
N THR A 91 28.33 -9.47 3.77
CA THR A 91 27.04 -8.77 3.87
C THR A 91 25.91 -9.79 3.89
N PRO A 92 24.83 -9.57 4.66
CA PRO A 92 23.67 -10.45 4.64
C PRO A 92 22.89 -10.37 3.32
N PHE A 93 22.96 -9.26 2.59
CA PHE A 93 22.26 -9.08 1.31
C PHE A 93 23.09 -9.58 0.14
N LYS A 94 22.45 -10.25 -0.81
CA LYS A 94 23.00 -10.60 -2.13
C LYS A 94 22.06 -10.15 -3.24
N LEU A 95 22.56 -10.01 -4.46
CA LEU A 95 21.70 -9.78 -5.63
C LEU A 95 21.81 -10.94 -6.61
N SER A 96 20.69 -11.41 -7.11
CA SER A 96 20.62 -12.27 -8.29
C SER A 96 19.86 -11.57 -9.40
N PHE A 97 20.05 -12.00 -10.65
CA PHE A 97 19.56 -11.26 -11.81
C PHE A 97 18.58 -12.08 -12.64
N TYR A 98 17.69 -11.38 -13.35
CA TYR A 98 16.85 -12.00 -14.37
C TYR A 98 17.51 -11.86 -15.75
N HIS A 99 17.47 -12.96 -16.51
CA HIS A 99 17.84 -12.95 -17.92
C HIS A 99 16.68 -12.38 -18.75
N GLN A 100 16.99 -11.70 -19.86
CA GLN A 100 15.98 -11.27 -20.84
C GLN A 100 15.31 -12.47 -21.52
N GLY A 101 14.06 -12.34 -21.94
CA GLY A 101 13.33 -13.46 -22.54
C GLY A 101 11.84 -13.23 -22.54
N MET A 102 11.15 -13.86 -23.49
CA MET A 102 9.72 -13.68 -23.71
C MET A 102 9.39 -12.18 -23.90
N HIS A 103 8.57 -11.62 -23.01
CA HIS A 103 8.16 -10.21 -23.00
C HIS A 103 9.17 -9.28 -22.31
N PHE A 104 10.21 -9.81 -21.65
CA PHE A 104 11.30 -9.01 -21.07
C PHE A 104 12.37 -8.72 -22.12
N ASP A 105 11.97 -7.94 -23.12
CA ASP A 105 12.71 -7.72 -24.35
C ASP A 105 13.63 -6.48 -24.33
N THR A 106 13.58 -5.72 -23.25
CA THR A 106 14.37 -4.51 -23.01
C THR A 106 15.05 -4.61 -21.65
N PRO A 107 16.36 -4.34 -21.56
CA PRO A 107 17.09 -4.49 -20.31
C PRO A 107 16.90 -3.28 -19.40
N VAL A 108 17.23 -3.48 -18.13
CA VAL A 108 17.44 -2.42 -17.15
C VAL A 108 18.93 -2.29 -16.86
N LYS A 109 19.39 -1.07 -16.66
CA LYS A 109 20.76 -0.81 -16.22
C LYS A 109 20.83 -0.94 -14.70
N ILE A 110 21.84 -1.64 -14.19
CA ILE A 110 21.99 -1.84 -12.74
C ILE A 110 23.38 -1.39 -12.34
N ASN A 111 23.43 -0.48 -11.36
CA ASN A 111 24.66 0.07 -10.83
C ASN A 111 24.79 -0.30 -9.35
N GLN A 112 26.02 -0.52 -8.90
CA GLN A 112 26.39 -0.56 -7.50
C GLN A 112 26.92 0.81 -7.07
N VAL A 113 26.46 1.30 -5.92
CA VAL A 113 27.00 2.48 -5.24
C VAL A 113 27.88 2.01 -4.09
N THR A 114 29.14 2.43 -4.09
CA THR A 114 30.09 2.21 -2.99
C THR A 114 30.37 3.53 -2.28
N ALA A 115 31.18 3.49 -1.21
CA ALA A 115 31.57 4.70 -0.49
C ALA A 115 32.32 5.73 -1.34
N THR A 116 32.88 5.35 -2.49
CA THR A 116 33.75 6.22 -3.29
C THR A 116 33.36 6.36 -4.76
N LYS A 117 32.49 5.48 -5.28
CA LYS A 117 32.15 5.44 -6.71
C LYS A 117 30.83 4.73 -7.00
N VAL A 118 30.27 5.03 -8.17
CA VAL A 118 29.15 4.33 -8.80
C VAL A 118 29.69 3.50 -9.97
N GLU A 119 29.41 2.20 -9.99
CA GLU A 119 29.88 1.28 -11.04
C GLU A 119 28.74 0.44 -11.59
N GLU A 120 28.72 0.24 -12.90
CA GLU A 120 27.74 -0.64 -13.53
C GLU A 120 28.04 -2.11 -13.23
N ILE A 121 27.02 -2.85 -12.77
CA ILE A 121 27.05 -4.30 -12.72
C ILE A 121 26.68 -4.79 -14.13
N LYS A 122 27.71 -4.98 -14.96
CA LYS A 122 27.54 -5.40 -16.35
C LYS A 122 26.91 -6.78 -16.43
N TYR A 123 26.10 -6.97 -17.46
CA TYR A 123 25.57 -8.27 -17.82
C TYR A 123 26.71 -9.28 -18.06
N ASP A 124 26.52 -10.49 -17.54
CA ASP A 124 27.44 -11.60 -17.66
C ASP A 124 26.63 -12.89 -17.88
N PRO A 125 26.66 -13.49 -19.09
CA PRO A 125 25.92 -14.70 -19.39
C PRO A 125 26.40 -15.89 -18.55
N SER A 126 27.64 -15.85 -18.04
CA SER A 126 28.18 -16.93 -17.21
C SER A 126 27.47 -17.05 -15.87
N ARG A 127 26.69 -16.04 -15.45
CA ARG A 127 25.85 -16.11 -14.23
C ARG A 127 24.59 -16.95 -14.41
N PHE A 128 24.33 -17.45 -15.61
CA PHE A 128 23.15 -18.24 -15.93
C PHE A 128 23.50 -19.63 -16.44
N GLU A 129 22.65 -20.58 -16.09
CA GLU A 129 22.57 -21.89 -16.72
C GLU A 129 21.35 -21.89 -17.65
N PHE A 130 21.54 -22.28 -18.91
CA PHE A 130 20.50 -22.25 -19.95
C PHE A 130 19.79 -23.60 -20.13
N GLY A 131 20.25 -24.66 -19.46
CA GLY A 131 19.73 -26.01 -19.65
C GLY A 131 19.84 -26.47 -21.10
N ASP A 132 18.74 -26.97 -21.66
CA ASP A 132 18.61 -27.40 -23.06
C ASP A 132 18.07 -26.30 -23.99
N VAL A 133 17.92 -25.05 -23.51
CA VAL A 133 17.44 -23.93 -24.33
C VAL A 133 18.45 -23.65 -25.45
N PRO A 134 18.05 -23.78 -26.73
CA PRO A 134 18.95 -23.53 -27.85
C PRO A 134 19.39 -22.06 -27.84
N HIS A 135 20.71 -21.82 -27.84
CA HIS A 135 21.26 -20.47 -27.94
C HIS A 135 22.66 -20.50 -28.57
N ASP A 136 23.01 -19.41 -29.25
CA ASP A 136 24.38 -19.15 -29.67
C ASP A 136 25.07 -18.32 -28.57
N PRO A 137 26.21 -18.77 -28.00
CA PRO A 137 26.97 -18.01 -27.00
C PRO A 137 27.26 -16.57 -27.42
N LYS A 138 27.46 -16.28 -28.71
CA LYS A 138 27.68 -14.91 -29.20
C LYS A 138 26.42 -14.05 -29.15
N THR A 139 25.24 -14.65 -29.30
CA THR A 139 23.97 -13.91 -29.26
C THR A 139 23.60 -13.44 -27.87
N VAL A 140 24.03 -14.18 -26.83
CA VAL A 140 23.76 -13.80 -25.43
C VAL A 140 24.70 -12.71 -24.92
N GLU A 141 25.90 -12.54 -25.50
CA GLU A 141 26.88 -11.52 -25.08
C GLU A 141 26.37 -10.07 -25.21
N ASN A 142 25.41 -9.82 -26.11
CA ASN A 142 24.85 -8.48 -26.37
C ASN A 142 23.53 -8.20 -25.60
N LEU A 143 23.17 -9.08 -24.66
CA LEU A 143 22.00 -8.90 -23.80
C LEU A 143 22.32 -8.05 -22.57
N GLY A 144 21.27 -7.73 -21.82
CA GLY A 144 21.33 -7.10 -20.52
C GLY A 144 20.54 -7.89 -19.46
N TYR A 145 20.44 -7.34 -18.26
CA TYR A 145 19.56 -7.88 -17.23
C TYR A 145 18.13 -7.38 -17.45
N ALA A 146 17.14 -8.28 -17.34
CA ALA A 146 15.72 -7.90 -17.37
C ALA A 146 15.24 -7.24 -16.07
N GLY A 147 15.95 -7.52 -14.97
CA GLY A 147 15.60 -7.13 -13.61
C GLY A 147 16.52 -7.83 -12.62
N PHE A 148 16.23 -7.68 -11.33
CA PHE A 148 17.01 -8.33 -10.27
C PHE A 148 16.16 -8.71 -9.07
N ARG A 149 16.73 -9.56 -8.22
CA ARG A 149 16.18 -9.97 -6.94
C ARG A 149 17.16 -9.61 -5.83
N VAL A 150 16.60 -9.30 -4.67
CA VAL A 150 17.36 -9.16 -3.42
C VAL A 150 17.21 -10.46 -2.64
N LEU A 151 18.34 -11.02 -2.22
CA LEU A 151 18.42 -12.20 -1.38
C LEU A 151 18.84 -11.82 0.04
N TYR A 152 18.26 -12.47 1.04
CA TYR A 152 18.58 -12.27 2.45
C TYR A 152 18.26 -13.54 3.27
N PRO A 153 19.01 -13.85 4.34
CA PRO A 153 18.75 -15.00 5.19
C PRO A 153 17.58 -14.76 6.16
N ILE A 154 16.37 -14.64 5.61
CA ILE A 154 15.17 -14.24 6.36
C ILE A 154 14.54 -15.42 7.13
N ASN A 155 14.58 -16.64 6.55
CA ASN A 155 13.97 -17.82 7.17
C ASN A 155 14.98 -18.65 7.97
N LYS A 156 16.20 -18.83 7.43
CA LYS A 156 17.29 -19.58 8.05
C LYS A 156 18.62 -18.86 7.84
N ALA A 157 19.51 -18.92 8.82
CA ALA A 157 20.78 -18.20 8.79
C ALA A 157 21.74 -18.66 7.67
N ASP A 158 21.63 -19.92 7.25
CA ASP A 158 22.46 -20.57 6.23
C ASP A 158 21.84 -20.60 4.83
N LYS A 159 20.66 -19.99 4.64
CA LYS A 159 19.93 -19.98 3.38
C LYS A 159 19.68 -18.57 2.90
N GLN A 160 20.01 -18.27 1.66
CA GLN A 160 19.65 -17.01 1.00
C GLN A 160 18.28 -17.17 0.34
N ASP A 161 17.27 -16.53 0.89
CA ASP A 161 15.92 -16.52 0.34
C ASP A 161 15.69 -15.23 -0.46
N GLU A 162 14.88 -15.31 -1.52
CA GLU A 162 14.40 -14.11 -2.21
C GLU A 162 13.47 -13.32 -1.29
N ILE A 163 13.73 -12.02 -1.14
CA ILE A 163 12.91 -11.11 -0.31
C ILE A 163 12.29 -9.95 -1.08
N MET A 164 12.83 -9.65 -2.26
CA MET A 164 12.30 -8.64 -3.17
C MET A 164 12.67 -9.01 -4.59
N THR A 165 11.76 -8.81 -5.53
CA THR A 165 12.00 -8.94 -6.97
C THR A 165 11.56 -7.67 -7.68
N LEU A 166 12.38 -7.15 -8.58
CA LEU A 166 12.10 -5.97 -9.42
C LEU A 166 12.23 -6.41 -10.89
N LEU A 167 11.09 -6.54 -11.57
CA LEU A 167 11.03 -7.10 -12.92
C LEU A 167 9.74 -6.66 -13.62
N GLY A 168 9.87 -6.20 -14.86
CA GLY A 168 8.74 -5.82 -15.72
C GLY A 168 8.14 -4.46 -15.36
N ALA A 169 8.05 -3.58 -16.36
CA ALA A 169 7.59 -2.19 -16.16
C ALA A 169 8.21 -1.58 -14.88
N SER A 170 7.39 -1.06 -13.97
CA SER A 170 7.83 -0.54 -12.66
C SER A 170 7.39 -1.43 -11.49
N TYR A 171 7.15 -2.71 -11.75
CA TYR A 171 6.65 -3.66 -10.75
C TYR A 171 7.76 -4.16 -9.84
N PHE A 172 7.38 -4.42 -8.60
CA PHE A 172 8.17 -5.17 -7.66
C PHE A 172 7.29 -5.96 -6.69
N ARG A 173 7.78 -7.11 -6.23
CA ARG A 173 7.15 -7.90 -5.16
C ARG A 173 8.11 -8.00 -3.99
N VAL A 174 7.56 -8.11 -2.78
CA VAL A 174 8.33 -8.19 -1.52
C VAL A 174 7.70 -9.26 -0.63
N VAL A 175 8.53 -9.96 0.13
CA VAL A 175 8.10 -10.98 1.10
C VAL A 175 8.78 -10.79 2.45
N GLY A 176 8.09 -11.19 3.51
CA GLY A 176 8.57 -11.30 4.87
C GLY A 176 8.89 -12.74 5.24
N LYS A 177 9.25 -12.97 6.51
CA LYS A 177 9.62 -14.29 7.00
C LYS A 177 8.44 -15.26 6.89
N GLY A 178 8.65 -16.40 6.22
CA GLY A 178 7.65 -17.44 6.03
C GLY A 178 6.57 -17.14 4.98
N HIS A 179 6.67 -16.00 4.29
CA HIS A 179 5.73 -15.63 3.23
C HIS A 179 6.10 -16.33 1.91
N VAL A 180 5.15 -16.37 0.98
CA VAL A 180 5.37 -16.68 -0.45
C VAL A 180 4.96 -15.45 -1.27
N TYR A 181 5.51 -15.26 -2.47
CA TYR A 181 5.09 -14.14 -3.33
C TYR A 181 3.59 -14.25 -3.67
N GLY A 182 2.90 -13.11 -3.63
CA GLY A 182 1.55 -12.92 -4.15
C GLY A 182 1.48 -11.59 -4.87
N LEU A 183 0.72 -10.65 -4.30
CA LEU A 183 0.54 -9.30 -4.83
C LEU A 183 1.86 -8.56 -5.11
N SER A 184 1.79 -7.63 -6.06
CA SER A 184 2.84 -6.71 -6.45
C SER A 184 2.54 -5.27 -6.03
N ALA A 185 3.58 -4.46 -5.95
CA ALA A 185 3.47 -3.00 -5.99
C ALA A 185 4.11 -2.46 -7.28
N ARG A 186 3.83 -1.22 -7.64
CA ARG A 186 4.49 -0.54 -8.77
C ARG A 186 5.03 0.82 -8.36
N GLY A 187 5.95 1.37 -9.16
CA GLY A 187 6.44 2.73 -8.98
C GLY A 187 5.37 3.79 -9.23
N LEU A 188 4.57 3.60 -10.28
CA LEU A 188 3.53 4.54 -10.71
C LEU A 188 2.52 3.83 -11.62
N ALA A 189 1.27 4.27 -11.62
CA ALA A 189 0.23 3.83 -12.56
C ALA A 189 -0.35 5.06 -13.29
N ILE A 190 -0.67 4.93 -14.58
CA ILE A 190 -1.16 6.05 -15.40
C ILE A 190 -2.33 5.59 -16.26
N ASP A 191 -3.45 6.31 -16.15
CA ASP A 191 -4.67 6.05 -16.92
C ASP A 191 -5.21 4.61 -16.79
N THR A 192 -4.91 3.92 -15.68
CA THR A 192 -5.41 2.59 -15.38
C THR A 192 -6.94 2.57 -15.39
N ALA A 193 -7.51 1.56 -16.04
CA ALA A 193 -8.96 1.37 -16.25
C ALA A 193 -9.67 2.45 -17.08
N LEU A 194 -8.93 3.33 -17.78
CA LEU A 194 -9.54 4.29 -18.71
C LEU A 194 -9.70 3.69 -20.12
N PRO A 195 -10.76 4.06 -20.88
CA PRO A 195 -10.96 3.60 -22.25
C PRO A 195 -9.83 3.96 -23.22
N SER A 196 -9.03 4.98 -22.90
CA SER A 196 -7.84 5.37 -23.67
C SER A 196 -6.70 4.35 -23.62
N GLY A 197 -6.76 3.39 -22.69
CA GLY A 197 -5.70 2.43 -22.40
C GLY A 197 -4.77 2.90 -21.29
N GLU A 198 -4.29 1.93 -20.51
CA GLU A 198 -3.32 2.14 -19.45
C GLU A 198 -1.92 2.39 -20.04
N GLU A 199 -1.21 3.37 -19.47
CA GLU A 199 0.21 3.56 -19.70
C GLU A 199 0.99 2.87 -18.57
N PHE A 200 2.01 2.09 -18.94
CA PHE A 200 2.84 1.33 -18.00
C PHE A 200 4.25 1.96 -17.89
N PRO A 201 4.49 2.84 -16.89
CA PRO A 201 5.83 3.32 -16.59
C PRO A 201 6.79 2.20 -16.24
N ARG A 202 8.05 2.34 -16.66
CA ARG A 202 9.09 1.35 -16.41
C ARG A 202 10.26 1.89 -15.61
N PHE A 203 10.82 1.06 -14.72
CA PHE A 203 12.13 1.35 -14.16
C PHE A 203 13.20 1.02 -15.21
N THR A 204 14.07 1.99 -15.52
CA THR A 204 15.08 1.86 -16.60
C THR A 204 16.49 1.68 -16.07
N GLU A 205 16.78 2.27 -14.91
CA GLU A 205 18.10 2.25 -14.29
C GLU A 205 17.97 2.18 -12.77
N PHE A 206 18.81 1.36 -12.15
CA PHE A 206 18.88 1.16 -10.71
C PHE A 206 20.27 1.50 -10.16
N TRP A 207 20.31 1.96 -8.92
CA TRP A 207 21.52 2.14 -8.12
C TRP A 207 21.34 1.49 -6.77
N VAL A 208 22.05 0.39 -6.52
CA VAL A 208 21.97 -0.34 -5.25
C VAL A 208 23.18 0.03 -4.40
N GLU A 209 22.94 0.62 -3.22
CA GLU A 209 24.02 0.90 -2.27
C GLU A 209 24.55 -0.42 -1.71
N LYS A 210 25.86 -0.67 -1.85
CA LYS A 210 26.50 -1.85 -1.25
C LYS A 210 26.42 -1.71 0.27
N PRO A 211 25.66 -2.59 0.96
CA PRO A 211 25.47 -2.50 2.40
C PRO A 211 26.74 -2.87 3.16
N LYS A 212 26.91 -2.31 4.35
CA LYS A 212 27.96 -2.68 5.30
C LYS A 212 27.64 -4.04 5.93
N PRO A 213 28.63 -4.75 6.51
CA PRO A 213 28.41 -6.07 7.11
C PRO A 213 27.31 -6.13 8.18
N THR A 214 27.10 -5.03 8.90
CA THR A 214 26.11 -4.94 9.99
C THR A 214 24.78 -4.33 9.58
N ASP A 215 24.63 -3.89 8.32
CA ASP A 215 23.41 -3.23 7.86
C ASP A 215 22.28 -4.25 7.76
N LYS A 216 21.12 -3.88 8.32
CA LYS A 216 19.87 -4.67 8.30
C LYS A 216 18.86 -4.11 7.29
N HIS A 217 19.33 -3.26 6.39
CA HIS A 217 18.51 -2.66 5.35
C HIS A 217 19.32 -2.55 4.07
N LEU A 218 18.62 -2.45 2.95
CA LEU A 218 19.22 -2.21 1.63
C LEU A 218 18.59 -0.97 1.01
N VAL A 219 19.42 -0.06 0.50
CA VAL A 219 18.98 1.12 -0.21
C VAL A 219 19.11 0.90 -1.72
N ILE A 220 18.02 1.09 -2.44
CA ILE A 220 17.94 1.00 -3.90
C ILE A 220 17.38 2.32 -4.39
N TYR A 221 18.04 2.97 -5.33
CA TYR A 221 17.46 4.05 -6.12
C TYR A 221 17.03 3.52 -7.48
N ALA A 222 15.96 4.10 -8.04
CA ALA A 222 15.46 3.73 -9.35
C ALA A 222 15.03 4.97 -10.15
N LEU A 223 15.37 4.98 -11.43
CA LEU A 223 14.87 5.91 -12.43
C LEU A 223 13.70 5.26 -13.17
N LEU A 224 12.58 5.98 -13.23
CA LEU A 224 11.38 5.60 -13.96
C LEU A 224 11.22 6.50 -15.17
N ASP A 225 10.87 5.91 -16.31
CA ASP A 225 10.55 6.63 -17.54
C ASP A 225 9.32 5.98 -18.22
N SER A 226 8.51 6.82 -18.85
CA SER A 226 7.22 6.47 -19.45
C SER A 226 6.87 7.52 -20.51
N PRO A 227 5.96 7.29 -21.47
CA PRO A 227 5.58 8.31 -22.44
C PRO A 227 5.27 9.70 -21.87
N ARG A 228 4.50 9.78 -20.78
CA ARG A 228 4.01 11.07 -20.23
C ARG A 228 4.53 11.37 -18.83
N SER A 229 5.43 10.57 -18.28
CA SER A 229 6.03 10.82 -16.97
C SER A 229 7.45 10.30 -16.83
N THR A 230 8.15 10.83 -15.85
CA THR A 230 9.41 10.30 -15.33
C THR A 230 9.37 10.32 -13.80
N GLY A 231 10.26 9.58 -13.15
CA GLY A 231 10.35 9.64 -11.70
C GLY A 231 11.67 9.14 -11.15
N ALA A 232 12.02 9.66 -9.97
CA ALA A 232 13.15 9.22 -9.18
C ALA A 232 12.65 8.60 -7.89
N TYR A 233 13.21 7.45 -7.51
CA TYR A 233 12.77 6.68 -6.36
C TYR A 233 13.96 6.35 -5.47
N LYS A 234 13.76 6.41 -4.15
CA LYS A 234 14.61 5.80 -3.12
C LYS A 234 13.77 4.79 -2.35
N LEU A 235 14.18 3.53 -2.42
CA LEU A 235 13.57 2.39 -1.77
C LEU A 235 14.50 1.93 -0.64
N THR A 236 14.02 1.89 0.60
CA THR A 236 14.78 1.38 1.75
C THR A 236 14.11 0.13 2.29
N LEU A 237 14.65 -1.03 1.89
CA LEU A 237 14.13 -2.36 2.21
C LEU A 237 14.63 -2.81 3.59
N ARG A 238 13.72 -3.23 4.47
CA ARG A 238 14.00 -3.72 5.83
C ARG A 238 13.33 -5.08 6.03
N PRO A 239 14.08 -6.18 5.85
CA PRO A 239 13.55 -7.53 5.99
C PRO A 239 13.23 -7.85 7.46
N GLY A 240 12.15 -8.60 7.69
CA GLY A 240 11.72 -9.00 9.03
C GLY A 240 10.59 -10.03 8.98
N SER A 241 9.89 -10.24 10.10
CA SER A 241 8.62 -10.99 10.08
C SER A 241 7.66 -10.31 9.11
N ASP A 242 7.45 -9.01 9.30
CA ASP A 242 7.02 -8.11 8.25
C ASP A 242 8.24 -7.55 7.54
N THR A 243 8.19 -7.44 6.21
CA THR A 243 9.18 -6.66 5.47
C THR A 243 8.62 -5.27 5.21
N LEU A 244 9.41 -4.24 5.52
CA LEU A 244 9.06 -2.84 5.30
C LEU A 244 9.87 -2.27 4.13
N LEU A 245 9.21 -1.50 3.27
CA LEU A 245 9.87 -0.72 2.22
C LEU A 245 9.47 0.75 2.39
N ASP A 246 10.40 1.59 2.84
CA ASP A 246 10.18 3.03 2.76
C ASP A 246 10.45 3.49 1.34
N VAL A 247 9.52 4.24 0.77
CA VAL A 247 9.61 4.82 -0.57
C VAL A 247 9.58 6.33 -0.46
N LYS A 248 10.58 6.99 -1.04
CA LYS A 248 10.54 8.41 -1.39
C LYS A 248 10.58 8.50 -2.90
N SER A 249 9.66 9.24 -3.50
CA SER A 249 9.65 9.48 -4.93
C SER A 249 9.50 10.95 -5.27
N ARG A 250 10.09 11.33 -6.41
CA ARG A 250 9.88 12.62 -7.07
C ARG A 250 9.48 12.34 -8.51
N VAL A 251 8.24 12.64 -8.86
CA VAL A 251 7.64 12.39 -10.18
C VAL A 251 7.53 13.70 -10.95
N PHE A 252 7.80 13.65 -12.25
CA PHE A 252 7.61 14.77 -13.17
C PHE A 252 6.75 14.31 -14.34
N LEU A 253 5.66 15.03 -14.59
CA LEU A 253 4.87 14.82 -15.81
C LEU A 253 5.59 15.45 -17.00
N ARG A 254 5.70 14.71 -18.11
CA ARG A 254 6.15 15.23 -19.41
C ARG A 254 4.98 15.87 -20.17
N ASP A 255 3.78 15.33 -19.97
CA ASP A 255 2.52 15.82 -20.53
C ASP A 255 1.40 15.55 -19.52
N HIS A 256 0.23 16.12 -19.75
CA HIS A 256 -0.96 15.86 -18.95
C HIS A 256 -1.37 14.39 -19.02
N VAL A 257 -1.82 13.87 -17.88
CA VAL A 257 -2.42 12.54 -17.73
C VAL A 257 -3.82 12.68 -17.14
N SER A 258 -4.71 11.76 -17.46
CA SER A 258 -6.10 11.83 -16.96
C SER A 258 -6.21 11.28 -15.55
N ARG A 259 -5.41 10.26 -15.23
CA ARG A 259 -5.34 9.65 -13.90
C ARG A 259 -3.91 9.26 -13.55
N LEU A 260 -3.47 9.65 -12.36
CA LEU A 260 -2.16 9.29 -11.81
C LEU A 260 -2.35 8.43 -10.56
N GLY A 261 -1.91 7.18 -10.60
CA GLY A 261 -1.93 6.27 -9.47
C GLY A 261 -0.61 6.26 -8.71
N VAL A 262 -0.65 6.75 -7.48
CA VAL A 262 0.45 6.81 -6.52
C VAL A 262 0.39 5.62 -5.57
N ALA A 263 1.56 5.07 -5.24
CA ALA A 263 1.72 3.85 -4.44
C ALA A 263 0.80 2.69 -4.89
N PRO A 264 0.78 2.35 -6.19
CA PRO A 264 -0.12 1.32 -6.70
C PRO A 264 0.24 -0.07 -6.19
N LEU A 265 -0.80 -0.83 -5.85
CA LEU A 265 -0.79 -2.25 -5.56
C LEU A 265 -1.52 -3.00 -6.66
N THR A 266 -1.09 -4.22 -6.95
CA THR A 266 -1.69 -5.10 -7.95
C THR A 266 -1.75 -6.50 -7.40
N SER A 267 -2.92 -7.12 -7.47
CA SER A 267 -3.17 -8.43 -6.89
C SER A 267 -4.12 -9.21 -7.78
N MET A 268 -4.56 -10.35 -7.28
CA MET A 268 -5.42 -11.27 -7.98
C MET A 268 -6.54 -11.72 -7.02
N PHE A 269 -7.77 -11.77 -7.54
CA PHE A 269 -8.92 -12.43 -6.92
C PHE A 269 -9.73 -13.18 -7.99
N LEU A 270 -9.87 -14.50 -7.88
CA LEU A 270 -10.70 -15.31 -8.79
C LEU A 270 -12.04 -15.69 -8.17
N PHE A 271 -12.02 -16.29 -6.98
CA PHE A 271 -13.23 -16.60 -6.21
C PHE A 271 -12.94 -16.72 -4.71
N GLY A 272 -13.97 -16.55 -3.90
CA GLY A 272 -13.92 -16.66 -2.45
C GLY A 272 -15.31 -16.85 -1.86
N ALA A 273 -15.45 -16.83 -0.54
CA ALA A 273 -16.75 -17.09 0.09
C ALA A 273 -17.82 -16.03 -0.22
N ASN A 274 -17.42 -14.81 -0.58
CA ASN A 274 -18.30 -13.73 -1.04
C ASN A 274 -18.71 -13.88 -2.52
N GLN A 275 -17.93 -14.60 -3.32
CA GLN A 275 -18.24 -14.94 -4.72
C GLN A 275 -17.69 -16.33 -5.02
N PRO A 276 -18.42 -17.41 -4.65
CA PRO A 276 -17.93 -18.78 -4.82
C PRO A 276 -17.70 -19.14 -6.29
N SER A 277 -16.80 -20.10 -6.53
CA SER A 277 -16.55 -20.61 -7.88
C SER A 277 -17.83 -21.18 -8.51
N LYS A 278 -18.10 -20.79 -9.76
CA LYS A 278 -19.19 -21.35 -10.57
C LYS A 278 -18.83 -22.72 -11.14
N VAL A 279 -17.53 -23.05 -11.16
CA VAL A 279 -17.00 -24.35 -11.58
C VAL A 279 -16.59 -25.13 -10.34
N LEU A 280 -16.96 -26.41 -10.28
CA LEU A 280 -16.54 -27.28 -9.18
C LEU A 280 -15.02 -27.23 -9.04
N ASN A 281 -14.56 -26.79 -7.87
CA ASN A 281 -13.15 -26.71 -7.53
C ASN A 281 -12.99 -27.29 -6.11
N TYR A 282 -11.93 -28.05 -5.90
CA TYR A 282 -11.65 -28.59 -4.56
C TYR A 282 -11.20 -27.47 -3.60
N ARG A 283 -10.64 -26.39 -4.14
CA ARG A 283 -10.23 -25.19 -3.40
C ARG A 283 -11.46 -24.36 -3.02
N PRO A 284 -11.66 -24.01 -1.74
CA PRO A 284 -12.77 -23.14 -1.35
C PRO A 284 -12.59 -21.68 -1.77
N ALA A 285 -11.35 -21.20 -1.86
CA ALA A 285 -10.99 -19.85 -2.32
C ALA A 285 -9.68 -19.87 -3.12
N LEU A 286 -9.51 -18.90 -4.02
CA LEU A 286 -8.31 -18.73 -4.84
C LEU A 286 -8.10 -17.23 -5.10
N HIS A 287 -7.17 -16.63 -4.36
CA HIS A 287 -6.82 -15.22 -4.44
C HIS A 287 -5.51 -14.90 -3.69
N ASP A 288 -4.90 -13.77 -4.06
CA ASP A 288 -3.72 -13.18 -3.40
C ASP A 288 -4.10 -12.09 -2.40
N SER A 289 -5.33 -11.59 -2.51
CA SER A 289 -5.94 -10.62 -1.62
C SER A 289 -7.45 -10.80 -1.69
N GLU A 290 -8.15 -10.50 -0.60
CA GLU A 290 -9.61 -10.67 -0.53
C GLU A 290 -10.36 -9.36 -0.26
N GLY A 291 -9.65 -8.28 0.06
CA GLY A 291 -10.27 -6.97 0.25
C GLY A 291 -9.30 -5.80 0.20
N LEU A 292 -9.83 -4.64 -0.16
CA LEU A 292 -9.20 -3.35 0.02
C LEU A 292 -9.57 -2.80 1.41
N SER A 293 -8.57 -2.50 2.23
CA SER A 293 -8.73 -1.77 3.48
C SER A 293 -8.29 -0.32 3.30
N ILE A 294 -9.01 0.64 3.90
CA ILE A 294 -8.69 2.06 3.87
C ILE A 294 -8.84 2.62 5.29
N HIS A 295 -7.83 3.34 5.76
CA HIS A 295 -7.90 4.19 6.94
C HIS A 295 -7.94 5.65 6.45
N ALA A 296 -9.14 6.21 6.41
CA ALA A 296 -9.40 7.54 5.90
C ALA A 296 -8.85 8.63 6.83
N GLY A 297 -8.62 9.84 6.31
CA GLY A 297 -8.05 10.95 7.10
C GLY A 297 -8.93 11.43 8.26
N ASN A 298 -10.24 11.18 8.18
CA ASN A 298 -11.22 11.43 9.24
C ASN A 298 -11.25 10.35 10.33
N GLY A 299 -10.44 9.29 10.22
CA GLY A 299 -10.38 8.18 11.16
C GLY A 299 -11.32 7.01 10.85
N GLU A 300 -12.17 7.10 9.83
CA GLU A 300 -12.99 5.96 9.39
C GLU A 300 -12.09 4.85 8.83
N TRP A 301 -12.37 3.61 9.25
CA TRP A 301 -11.85 2.41 8.58
C TRP A 301 -12.91 1.85 7.65
N LEU A 302 -12.51 1.53 6.42
CA LEU A 302 -13.36 0.92 5.40
C LEU A 302 -12.74 -0.42 4.98
N TRP A 303 -13.61 -1.40 4.76
CA TRP A 303 -13.26 -2.69 4.21
C TRP A 303 -14.13 -3.01 2.99
N ARG A 304 -13.51 -3.12 1.82
CA ARG A 304 -14.14 -3.47 0.55
C ARG A 304 -13.69 -4.87 0.12
N PRO A 305 -14.45 -5.94 0.42
CA PRO A 305 -14.16 -7.27 -0.11
C PRO A 305 -14.09 -7.23 -1.64
N LEU A 306 -13.13 -7.92 -2.25
CA LEU A 306 -12.90 -7.92 -3.70
C LEU A 306 -13.88 -8.85 -4.42
N ASN A 307 -14.10 -8.58 -5.69
CA ASN A 307 -14.85 -9.42 -6.62
C ASN A 307 -14.04 -9.69 -7.89
N ASN A 308 -14.44 -10.72 -8.62
CA ASN A 308 -14.12 -10.95 -10.01
C ASN A 308 -15.38 -10.66 -10.85
N PRO A 309 -15.65 -9.39 -11.20
CA PRO A 309 -16.88 -9.00 -11.89
C PRO A 309 -16.87 -9.49 -13.35
N LYS A 310 -18.05 -9.54 -14.00
CA LYS A 310 -18.15 -9.84 -15.44
C LYS A 310 -17.74 -8.68 -16.35
N HIS A 311 -17.76 -7.47 -15.82
CA HIS A 311 -17.40 -6.23 -16.51
C HIS A 311 -16.38 -5.47 -15.68
N LEU A 312 -15.52 -4.66 -16.32
CA LEU A 312 -14.58 -3.79 -15.62
C LEU A 312 -15.31 -2.92 -14.59
N ALA A 313 -14.90 -2.99 -13.32
CA ALA A 313 -15.45 -2.18 -12.25
C ALA A 313 -14.37 -1.25 -11.68
N VAL A 314 -14.75 0.00 -11.46
CA VAL A 314 -13.90 1.03 -10.83
C VAL A 314 -14.68 1.63 -9.66
N SER A 315 -14.17 1.46 -8.45
CA SER A 315 -14.72 2.08 -7.23
C SER A 315 -13.74 3.16 -6.74
N SER A 316 -14.22 4.38 -6.51
CA SER A 316 -13.39 5.52 -6.08
C SER A 316 -13.83 6.03 -4.72
N PHE A 317 -12.97 5.86 -3.71
CA PHE A 317 -13.24 6.29 -2.34
C PHE A 317 -12.63 7.66 -2.10
N SER A 318 -13.45 8.71 -2.12
CA SER A 318 -13.02 10.08 -1.86
C SER A 318 -12.52 10.23 -0.42
N VAL A 319 -11.26 10.58 -0.25
CA VAL A 319 -10.65 10.82 1.06
C VAL A 319 -9.71 12.03 0.99
N GLU A 320 -9.54 12.70 2.12
CA GLU A 320 -8.54 13.75 2.30
C GLU A 320 -7.50 13.24 3.29
N ASN A 321 -6.21 13.33 2.95
CA ASN A 321 -5.09 12.89 3.78
C ASN A 321 -5.26 11.45 4.31
N PRO A 322 -5.31 10.43 3.43
CA PRO A 322 -5.44 9.04 3.85
C PRO A 322 -4.34 8.67 4.85
N ARG A 323 -4.72 7.98 5.94
CA ARG A 323 -3.77 7.46 6.95
C ARG A 323 -3.16 6.13 6.51
N GLY A 324 -3.85 5.41 5.63
CA GLY A 324 -3.30 4.27 4.91
C GLY A 324 -4.36 3.57 4.06
N PHE A 325 -3.90 2.71 3.17
CA PHE A 325 -4.76 1.83 2.38
C PHE A 325 -3.96 0.60 1.93
N GLY A 326 -4.64 -0.51 1.62
CA GLY A 326 -3.92 -1.72 1.23
C GLY A 326 -4.81 -2.84 0.75
N LEU A 327 -4.21 -3.76 0.01
CA LEU A 327 -4.84 -5.03 -0.37
C LEU A 327 -4.45 -6.08 0.67
N LEU A 328 -5.45 -6.60 1.38
CA LEU A 328 -5.26 -7.51 2.50
C LEU A 328 -5.82 -8.90 2.20
N GLN A 329 -5.25 -9.86 2.90
CA GLN A 329 -5.71 -11.23 2.99
C GLN A 329 -5.82 -11.61 4.47
N ARG A 330 -7.02 -11.55 5.03
CA ARG A 330 -7.31 -11.80 6.46
C ARG A 330 -7.50 -13.29 6.75
N GLN A 331 -7.99 -14.08 5.78
CA GLN A 331 -8.09 -15.54 5.90
C GLN A 331 -6.75 -16.23 5.60
N ARG A 332 -6.22 -16.98 6.57
CA ARG A 332 -4.84 -17.52 6.59
C ARG A 332 -4.78 -19.02 6.87
N GLU A 333 -5.91 -19.65 7.11
CA GLU A 333 -6.02 -21.08 7.35
C GLU A 333 -5.81 -21.83 6.03
N PHE A 334 -4.99 -22.88 6.05
CA PHE A 334 -4.75 -23.70 4.86
C PHE A 334 -6.06 -24.23 4.26
N SER A 335 -7.02 -24.59 5.11
CA SER A 335 -8.32 -25.12 4.67
C SER A 335 -9.23 -24.14 3.93
N VAL A 336 -8.86 -22.85 3.87
CA VAL A 336 -9.55 -21.89 3.00
C VAL A 336 -9.10 -22.04 1.54
N TYR A 337 -7.91 -22.59 1.29
CA TYR A 337 -7.30 -22.62 -0.04
C TYR A 337 -6.98 -24.04 -0.53
N GLU A 338 -6.56 -24.94 0.37
CA GLU A 338 -6.22 -26.37 0.10
C GLU A 338 -5.13 -26.60 -0.97
N ASP A 339 -4.43 -25.54 -1.42
CA ASP A 339 -3.39 -25.62 -2.46
C ASP A 339 -1.98 -25.79 -1.88
N LEU A 340 -1.35 -26.93 -2.19
CA LEU A 340 0.00 -27.27 -1.71
C LEU A 340 1.13 -26.63 -2.52
N ASP A 341 0.89 -26.25 -3.77
CA ASP A 341 1.89 -25.67 -4.66
C ASP A 341 1.92 -24.15 -4.47
N ASP A 342 0.77 -23.50 -4.60
CA ASP A 342 0.65 -22.04 -4.64
C ASP A 342 0.63 -21.37 -3.27
N ASN A 343 0.27 -22.13 -2.22
CA ASN A 343 0.28 -21.70 -0.83
C ASN A 343 -0.32 -20.30 -0.60
N TYR A 344 -1.51 -20.02 -1.17
CA TYR A 344 -2.19 -18.72 -1.10
C TYR A 344 -2.25 -18.16 0.33
N GLN A 345 -2.49 -19.00 1.34
CA GLN A 345 -2.52 -18.62 2.75
C GLN A 345 -1.26 -17.93 3.27
N LYS A 346 -0.11 -18.15 2.61
CA LYS A 346 1.20 -17.53 2.94
C LYS A 346 1.50 -16.26 2.15
N ARG A 347 0.65 -15.84 1.20
CA ARG A 347 0.87 -14.66 0.35
C ARG A 347 0.58 -13.37 1.12
N PRO A 348 1.49 -12.38 1.17
CA PRO A 348 1.36 -11.25 2.09
C PRO A 348 0.19 -10.33 1.74
N SER A 349 -0.40 -9.72 2.78
CA SER A 349 -1.08 -8.43 2.64
C SER A 349 -0.05 -7.33 2.39
N ALA A 350 -0.44 -6.26 1.69
CA ALA A 350 0.37 -5.05 1.56
C ALA A 350 -0.40 -3.81 1.97
N TRP A 351 0.21 -3.03 2.87
CA TRP A 351 -0.36 -1.81 3.44
C TRP A 351 0.53 -0.60 3.13
N VAL A 352 -0.06 0.42 2.51
CA VAL A 352 0.54 1.72 2.24
C VAL A 352 0.26 2.64 3.43
N GLU A 353 1.32 3.17 4.04
CA GLU A 353 1.29 4.20 5.08
C GLU A 353 1.87 5.51 4.50
N PRO A 354 1.03 6.46 4.03
CA PRO A 354 1.48 7.79 3.63
C PRO A 354 2.30 8.49 4.71
N ARG A 355 3.33 9.24 4.30
CA ARG A 355 4.08 10.15 5.18
C ARG A 355 3.79 11.58 4.75
N GLY A 356 3.25 12.35 5.70
CA GLY A 356 2.75 13.70 5.43
C GLY A 356 1.31 13.69 4.90
N ASP A 357 0.86 14.87 4.48
CA ASP A 357 -0.50 15.11 4.01
C ASP A 357 -0.54 15.00 2.48
N TRP A 358 -1.30 14.03 1.97
CA TRP A 358 -1.46 13.79 0.52
C TRP A 358 -2.55 14.63 -0.14
N GLY A 359 -3.26 15.45 0.64
CA GLY A 359 -4.33 16.30 0.17
C GLY A 359 -5.60 15.53 -0.19
N LYS A 360 -6.41 16.13 -1.07
CA LYS A 360 -7.66 15.57 -1.56
C LYS A 360 -7.44 14.68 -2.78
N GLY A 361 -8.25 13.63 -2.88
CA GLY A 361 -8.17 12.65 -3.95
C GLY A 361 -9.05 11.44 -3.65
N THR A 362 -8.75 10.34 -4.32
CA THR A 362 -9.46 9.06 -4.15
C THR A 362 -8.49 7.93 -3.91
N VAL A 363 -8.87 6.97 -3.07
CA VAL A 363 -8.32 5.62 -3.16
C VAL A 363 -9.16 4.89 -4.18
N ASP A 364 -8.58 4.54 -5.32
CA ASP A 364 -9.27 3.84 -6.40
C ASP A 364 -9.02 2.33 -6.28
N LEU A 365 -10.06 1.55 -6.53
CA LEU A 365 -10.04 0.10 -6.73
C LEU A 365 -10.49 -0.22 -8.15
N VAL A 366 -9.71 -1.02 -8.86
CA VAL A 366 -10.06 -1.55 -10.18
C VAL A 366 -10.16 -3.06 -10.08
N GLU A 367 -11.28 -3.60 -10.52
CA GLU A 367 -11.56 -5.04 -10.59
C GLU A 367 -11.81 -5.40 -12.07
N ILE A 368 -10.90 -6.19 -12.64
CA ILE A 368 -10.90 -6.60 -14.05
C ILE A 368 -11.48 -8.03 -14.13
N PRO A 369 -12.36 -8.33 -15.10
CA PRO A 369 -12.81 -9.70 -15.32
C PRO A 369 -11.64 -10.61 -15.69
N THR A 370 -11.49 -11.73 -14.99
CA THR A 370 -10.52 -12.78 -15.34
C THR A 370 -11.15 -14.17 -15.33
N ALA A 371 -10.66 -15.05 -16.20
CA ALA A 371 -11.06 -16.45 -16.26
C ALA A 371 -10.12 -17.37 -15.47
N ASP A 372 -8.90 -16.91 -15.16
CA ASP A 372 -7.84 -17.70 -14.54
C ASP A 372 -6.95 -16.88 -13.61
N GLU A 373 -6.16 -17.60 -12.81
CA GLU A 373 -5.24 -17.09 -11.81
C GLU A 373 -3.92 -16.54 -12.32
N THR A 374 -3.64 -16.72 -13.61
CA THR A 374 -2.34 -16.35 -14.17
C THR A 374 -2.21 -14.84 -14.38
N ASN A 375 -3.34 -14.13 -14.40
CA ASN A 375 -3.42 -12.69 -14.62
C ASN A 375 -3.89 -11.97 -13.35
N ASP A 376 -3.07 -11.03 -12.87
CA ASP A 376 -3.48 -10.10 -11.83
C ASP A 376 -4.65 -9.25 -12.33
N ASN A 377 -5.77 -9.28 -11.61
CA ASN A 377 -7.02 -8.62 -12.03
C ASN A 377 -7.51 -7.54 -11.05
N ILE A 378 -6.70 -7.23 -10.02
CA ILE A 378 -7.02 -6.25 -8.98
C ILE A 378 -5.96 -5.16 -8.97
N VAL A 379 -6.36 -3.89 -8.97
CA VAL A 379 -5.44 -2.76 -8.82
C VAL A 379 -5.99 -1.79 -7.78
N ALA A 380 -5.13 -1.31 -6.87
CA ALA A 380 -5.50 -0.26 -5.91
C ALA A 380 -4.43 0.82 -5.84
N PHE A 381 -4.80 2.10 -5.83
CA PHE A 381 -3.85 3.22 -5.74
C PHE A 381 -4.51 4.48 -5.19
N TRP A 382 -3.68 5.44 -4.77
CA TRP A 382 -4.11 6.80 -4.49
C TRP A 382 -4.08 7.65 -5.77
N SER A 383 -5.17 8.35 -6.07
CA SER A 383 -5.26 9.33 -7.17
C SER A 383 -5.50 10.73 -6.61
N PRO A 384 -4.52 11.65 -6.68
CA PRO A 384 -4.71 13.04 -6.29
C PRO A 384 -5.83 13.71 -7.10
N GLU A 385 -6.63 14.57 -6.48
CA GLU A 385 -7.69 15.33 -7.15
C GLU A 385 -7.12 16.33 -8.17
N LYS A 386 -5.93 16.89 -7.87
CA LYS A 386 -5.26 17.88 -8.70
C LYS A 386 -3.83 17.44 -8.97
N LEU A 387 -3.44 17.56 -10.24
CA LEU A 387 -2.07 17.36 -10.69
C LEU A 387 -1.45 18.73 -11.02
N PRO A 388 -0.15 18.94 -10.74
CA PRO A 388 0.53 20.16 -11.15
C PRO A 388 0.78 20.16 -12.67
N GLU A 389 1.13 21.33 -13.20
CA GLU A 389 1.55 21.46 -14.59
C GLU A 389 2.75 20.56 -14.94
N PRO A 390 2.85 20.06 -16.19
CA PRO A 390 4.01 19.31 -16.66
C PRO A 390 5.35 19.98 -16.32
N GLY A 391 6.34 19.17 -15.97
CA GLY A 391 7.68 19.58 -15.54
C GLY A 391 7.78 20.03 -14.08
N LYS A 392 6.67 20.23 -13.36
CA LYS A 392 6.70 20.48 -11.91
C LYS A 392 6.89 19.17 -11.14
N PRO A 393 7.72 19.16 -10.08
CA PRO A 393 7.92 17.97 -9.25
C PRO A 393 6.68 17.67 -8.39
N MET A 394 6.38 16.39 -8.23
CA MET A 394 5.48 15.86 -7.20
C MET A 394 6.28 14.93 -6.29
N ASP A 395 6.37 15.28 -5.02
CA ASP A 395 7.08 14.49 -4.02
C ASP A 395 6.09 13.62 -3.23
N PHE A 396 6.33 12.31 -3.18
CA PHE A 396 5.55 11.38 -2.36
C PHE A 396 6.48 10.58 -1.45
N GLU A 397 6.09 10.44 -0.20
CA GLU A 397 6.76 9.58 0.76
C GLU A 397 5.73 8.66 1.41
N TYR A 398 6.06 7.37 1.47
CA TYR A 398 5.20 6.35 2.08
C TYR A 398 6.01 5.15 2.53
N ARG A 399 5.44 4.36 3.44
CA ARG A 399 5.95 3.04 3.78
C ARG A 399 5.00 1.99 3.24
N LEU A 400 5.53 1.00 2.54
CA LEU A 400 4.82 -0.24 2.28
C LEU A 400 5.20 -1.27 3.34
N ARG A 401 4.22 -1.97 3.89
CA ARG A 401 4.39 -3.09 4.82
C ARG A 401 3.81 -4.34 4.20
N TRP A 402 4.62 -5.39 4.06
CA TRP A 402 4.16 -6.73 3.70
C TRP A 402 4.07 -7.58 4.96
N THR A 403 2.86 -8.07 5.25
CA THR A 403 2.56 -8.77 6.50
C THR A 403 1.62 -9.94 6.25
N ILE A 404 1.65 -10.92 7.15
CA ILE A 404 0.63 -11.97 7.31
C ILE A 404 -0.08 -11.86 8.68
N ASN A 405 0.04 -10.69 9.32
CA ASN A 405 -0.57 -10.38 10.60
C ASN A 405 -1.41 -9.09 10.50
N GLU A 406 -2.53 -9.20 9.80
CA GLU A 406 -3.42 -8.07 9.48
C GLU A 406 -3.96 -7.38 10.74
N SER A 407 -4.06 -8.11 11.86
CA SER A 407 -4.52 -7.55 13.14
C SER A 407 -3.64 -6.40 13.64
N GLN A 408 -2.34 -6.40 13.31
CA GLN A 408 -1.41 -5.33 13.70
C GLN A 408 -1.61 -4.04 12.89
N LEU A 409 -2.36 -4.09 11.78
CA LEU A 409 -2.70 -2.91 10.99
C LEU A 409 -3.84 -2.10 11.62
N HIS A 410 -4.70 -2.76 12.40
CA HIS A 410 -5.94 -2.19 12.92
C HIS A 410 -5.77 -1.73 14.36
N SER A 411 -6.58 -0.74 14.76
CA SER A 411 -6.68 -0.35 16.18
C SER A 411 -7.28 -1.51 16.99
N PRO A 412 -6.74 -1.85 18.17
CA PRO A 412 -7.35 -2.87 19.03
C PRO A 412 -8.73 -2.47 19.56
N GLU A 413 -9.07 -1.17 19.50
CA GLU A 413 -10.35 -0.60 19.92
C GLU A 413 -11.47 -0.74 18.87
N LEU A 414 -11.16 -1.31 17.71
CA LEU A 414 -12.08 -1.43 16.57
C LEU A 414 -12.18 -2.89 16.13
N GLY A 415 -13.41 -3.38 15.95
CA GLY A 415 -13.62 -4.66 15.28
C GLY A 415 -13.47 -4.55 13.76
N TRP A 416 -13.11 -5.65 13.11
CA TRP A 416 -12.97 -5.74 11.65
C TRP A 416 -13.74 -6.94 11.11
N VAL A 417 -14.00 -6.94 9.82
CA VAL A 417 -14.61 -8.07 9.11
C VAL A 417 -13.61 -9.20 9.01
N LYS A 418 -13.91 -10.32 9.66
CA LYS A 418 -13.19 -11.59 9.49
C LYS A 418 -13.43 -12.17 8.10
N LYS A 419 -14.70 -12.22 7.70
CA LYS A 419 -15.14 -12.90 6.47
C LYS A 419 -16.48 -12.37 5.99
N THR A 420 -16.64 -12.30 4.67
CA THR A 420 -17.92 -12.09 3.99
C THR A 420 -18.31 -13.38 3.28
N MET A 421 -19.51 -13.87 3.53
CA MET A 421 -20.08 -15.06 2.86
C MET A 421 -21.33 -14.67 2.11
N ARG A 422 -21.45 -15.11 0.85
CA ARG A 422 -22.65 -14.93 0.05
C ARG A 422 -23.47 -16.21 0.03
N SER A 423 -24.79 -16.07 0.12
CA SER A 423 -25.74 -17.16 0.04
C SER A 423 -26.98 -16.74 -0.75
N THR A 424 -27.68 -17.72 -1.31
CA THR A 424 -29.06 -17.51 -1.76
C THR A 424 -29.90 -17.07 -0.57
N GLY A 425 -30.67 -16.00 -0.72
CA GLY A 425 -31.66 -15.65 0.28
C GLY A 425 -32.78 -16.69 0.27
N ASP A 426 -33.18 -17.12 1.47
CA ASP A 426 -34.23 -18.09 1.65
C ASP A 426 -35.13 -17.74 2.84
N VAL A 427 -36.35 -18.26 2.81
CA VAL A 427 -37.27 -18.20 3.95
C VAL A 427 -37.54 -19.61 4.45
N LYS A 428 -37.60 -19.77 5.78
CA LYS A 428 -37.99 -21.03 6.41
C LYS A 428 -39.52 -21.10 6.44
N GLN A 429 -40.07 -22.04 5.68
CA GLN A 429 -41.51 -22.30 5.67
C GLN A 429 -41.98 -22.94 6.99
N SER A 430 -43.31 -22.99 7.20
CA SER A 430 -43.92 -23.63 8.38
C SER A 430 -43.62 -25.12 8.50
N ASN A 431 -43.36 -25.79 7.37
CA ASN A 431 -42.90 -27.19 7.28
C ASN A 431 -41.37 -27.34 7.53
N LEU A 432 -40.68 -26.27 7.93
CA LEU A 432 -39.25 -26.18 8.20
C LEU A 432 -38.32 -26.28 6.97
N ILE A 433 -38.87 -26.40 5.75
CA ILE A 433 -38.11 -26.41 4.50
C ILE A 433 -37.70 -24.99 4.13
N ARG A 434 -36.47 -24.82 3.62
CA ARG A 434 -35.96 -23.55 3.09
C ARG A 434 -36.32 -23.44 1.62
N GLU A 435 -36.90 -22.31 1.23
CA GLU A 435 -37.20 -21.99 -0.16
C GLU A 435 -36.55 -20.67 -0.54
N ALA A 436 -35.90 -20.63 -1.71
CA ALA A 436 -35.32 -19.41 -2.24
C ALA A 436 -36.41 -18.39 -2.59
N ASP A 437 -36.29 -17.17 -2.09
CA ASP A 437 -37.30 -16.12 -2.27
C ASP A 437 -36.87 -15.02 -3.26
N GLY A 438 -35.84 -15.31 -4.06
CA GLY A 438 -35.26 -14.39 -5.04
C GLY A 438 -34.39 -13.29 -4.43
N SER A 439 -34.18 -13.28 -3.11
CA SER A 439 -33.23 -12.38 -2.46
C SER A 439 -31.81 -12.96 -2.45
N VAL A 440 -30.82 -12.10 -2.20
CA VAL A 440 -29.42 -12.47 -1.94
C VAL A 440 -29.09 -12.17 -0.49
N ALA A 441 -28.34 -13.05 0.17
CA ALA A 441 -27.92 -12.89 1.56
C ALA A 441 -26.40 -12.76 1.68
N PHE A 442 -25.98 -11.85 2.56
CA PHE A 442 -24.61 -11.68 2.99
C PHE A 442 -24.52 -11.95 4.49
N LEU A 443 -23.61 -12.85 4.85
CA LEU A 443 -23.25 -13.12 6.24
C LEU A 443 -21.87 -12.53 6.46
N VAL A 444 -21.79 -11.49 7.29
CA VAL A 444 -20.57 -10.75 7.59
C VAL A 444 -20.19 -10.99 9.04
N ASP A 445 -19.08 -11.68 9.25
CA ASP A 445 -18.54 -11.89 10.59
C ASP A 445 -17.61 -10.74 10.95
N PHE A 446 -17.92 -10.03 12.04
CA PHE A 446 -17.05 -9.04 12.66
C PHE A 446 -16.37 -9.65 13.88
N GLU A 447 -15.08 -9.44 14.04
CA GLU A 447 -14.28 -9.86 15.19
C GLU A 447 -13.28 -8.77 15.59
N GLY A 448 -12.56 -8.98 16.69
CA GLY A 448 -11.49 -8.08 17.14
C GLY A 448 -11.47 -7.97 18.66
N PRO A 449 -10.36 -7.47 19.26
CA PRO A 449 -10.21 -7.41 20.72
C PRO A 449 -11.33 -6.63 21.40
N ALA A 450 -11.75 -5.49 20.83
CA ALA A 450 -12.84 -4.69 21.35
C ALA A 450 -14.19 -5.42 21.37
N LEU A 451 -14.46 -6.26 20.37
CA LEU A 451 -15.68 -7.07 20.32
C LEU A 451 -15.59 -8.26 21.29
N ALA A 452 -14.47 -8.97 21.30
CA ALA A 452 -14.26 -10.14 22.16
C ALA A 452 -14.32 -9.84 23.66
N ALA A 453 -14.11 -8.59 24.05
CA ALA A 453 -14.21 -8.12 25.44
C ALA A 453 -15.65 -7.80 25.89
N LEU A 454 -16.61 -7.74 24.97
CA LEU A 454 -18.00 -7.43 25.28
C LEU A 454 -18.77 -8.68 25.73
N PRO A 455 -19.69 -8.56 26.70
CA PRO A 455 -20.66 -9.61 27.03
C PRO A 455 -21.52 -10.02 25.82
N GLU A 456 -21.93 -11.29 25.78
CA GLU A 456 -22.72 -11.86 24.66
C GLU A 456 -24.06 -11.14 24.45
N ASP A 457 -24.66 -10.64 25.52
CA ASP A 457 -25.94 -9.91 25.54
C ASP A 457 -25.78 -8.40 25.30
N THR A 458 -24.58 -7.94 24.93
CA THR A 458 -24.35 -6.53 24.58
C THR A 458 -25.24 -6.11 23.41
N ALA A 459 -26.07 -5.09 23.63
CA ALA A 459 -26.95 -4.51 22.63
C ALA A 459 -26.18 -3.68 21.58
N LEU A 460 -25.52 -4.37 20.65
CA LEU A 460 -24.99 -3.76 19.42
C LEU A 460 -26.11 -3.63 18.38
N ARG A 461 -26.03 -2.58 17.57
CA ARG A 461 -26.89 -2.38 16.40
C ARG A 461 -26.05 -2.37 15.13
N SER A 462 -26.64 -2.76 14.01
CA SER A 462 -26.06 -2.58 12.68
C SER A 462 -26.60 -1.30 12.05
N GLN A 463 -25.69 -0.43 11.62
CA GLN A 463 -26.01 0.70 10.76
C GLN A 463 -25.80 0.26 9.32
N VAL A 464 -26.87 0.19 8.52
CA VAL A 464 -26.84 -0.32 7.15
C VAL A 464 -27.31 0.75 6.18
N SER A 465 -26.62 0.88 5.05
CA SER A 465 -27.09 1.67 3.90
C SER A 465 -26.98 0.84 2.62
N VAL A 466 -27.96 0.94 1.73
CA VAL A 466 -27.94 0.29 0.41
C VAL A 466 -28.21 1.32 -0.67
N GLY A 467 -27.65 1.12 -1.86
CA GLY A 467 -27.95 1.93 -3.03
C GLY A 467 -29.37 1.69 -3.56
N ASP A 468 -29.82 2.54 -4.48
CA ASP A 468 -31.19 2.56 -4.99
C ASP A 468 -31.62 1.26 -5.68
N ASN A 469 -30.68 0.43 -6.12
CA ASN A 469 -30.94 -0.84 -6.80
C ASN A 469 -31.27 -2.01 -5.85
N ALA A 470 -31.37 -1.76 -4.54
CA ALA A 470 -31.73 -2.80 -3.56
C ALA A 470 -32.83 -2.38 -2.59
N GLU A 471 -33.49 -3.38 -2.04
CA GLU A 471 -34.38 -3.29 -0.88
C GLU A 471 -33.89 -4.24 0.22
N VAL A 472 -33.70 -3.72 1.43
CA VAL A 472 -33.32 -4.55 2.59
C VAL A 472 -34.54 -5.29 3.08
N VAL A 473 -34.52 -6.62 3.00
CA VAL A 473 -35.60 -7.49 3.50
C VAL A 473 -35.26 -8.14 4.84
N GLU A 474 -33.97 -8.18 5.20
CA GLU A 474 -33.53 -8.63 6.53
C GLU A 474 -32.25 -7.91 6.95
N ASN A 475 -32.24 -7.48 8.22
CA ASN A 475 -31.06 -6.99 8.92
C ASN A 475 -31.05 -7.64 10.30
N ASN A 476 -30.30 -8.74 10.44
CA ASN A 476 -30.22 -9.49 11.68
C ASN A 476 -28.78 -9.54 12.19
N LEU A 477 -28.56 -9.06 13.41
CA LEU A 477 -27.26 -9.11 14.08
C LEU A 477 -27.33 -10.11 15.23
N ARG A 478 -26.36 -11.03 15.30
CA ARG A 478 -26.27 -12.03 16.37
C ARG A 478 -24.84 -12.19 16.86
N TYR A 479 -24.68 -12.43 18.16
CA TYR A 479 -23.40 -12.84 18.71
C TYR A 479 -22.99 -14.20 18.13
N ASN A 480 -21.69 -14.37 17.87
CA ASN A 480 -21.09 -15.59 17.37
C ASN A 480 -20.13 -16.14 18.45
N PRO A 481 -20.49 -17.20 19.19
CA PRO A 481 -19.68 -17.71 20.30
C PRO A 481 -18.36 -18.33 19.84
N GLU A 482 -18.28 -18.81 18.59
CA GLU A 482 -17.07 -19.43 18.04
C GLU A 482 -15.96 -18.41 17.76
N THR A 483 -16.34 -17.18 17.37
CA THR A 483 -15.39 -16.10 17.07
C THR A 483 -15.30 -15.04 18.16
N LYS A 484 -16.19 -15.10 19.17
CA LYS A 484 -16.40 -14.04 20.18
C LYS A 484 -16.63 -12.68 19.51
N GLY A 485 -17.39 -12.71 18.42
CA GLY A 485 -17.70 -11.55 17.59
C GLY A 485 -19.19 -11.48 17.28
N TRP A 486 -19.57 -10.70 16.28
CA TRP A 486 -20.95 -10.59 15.83
C TRP A 486 -21.07 -10.92 14.36
N ARG A 487 -22.09 -11.70 14.02
CA ARG A 487 -22.47 -12.00 12.64
C ARG A 487 -23.66 -11.13 12.25
N LEU A 488 -23.46 -10.32 11.21
CA LEU A 488 -24.53 -9.64 10.50
C LEU A 488 -25.04 -10.55 9.38
N THR A 489 -26.33 -10.83 9.35
CA THR A 489 -27.06 -11.37 8.20
C THR A 489 -27.81 -10.21 7.55
N LEU A 490 -27.40 -9.84 6.33
CA LEU A 490 -28.06 -8.82 5.52
C LEU A 490 -28.67 -9.50 4.29
N ARG A 491 -29.98 -9.39 4.10
CA ARG A 491 -30.68 -9.98 2.96
C ARG A 491 -31.34 -8.89 2.13
N LEU A 492 -31.12 -8.93 0.83
CA LEU A 492 -31.49 -7.87 -0.10
C LEU A 492 -32.25 -8.43 -1.30
N LYS A 493 -33.29 -7.73 -1.75
CA LYS A 493 -33.86 -7.93 -3.09
C LYS A 493 -33.22 -6.94 -4.06
N VAL A 494 -32.59 -7.45 -5.11
CA VAL A 494 -32.03 -6.65 -6.19
C VAL A 494 -33.14 -6.30 -7.18
N LYS A 495 -33.29 -5.02 -7.51
CA LYS A 495 -34.36 -4.53 -8.39
C LYS A 495 -34.05 -4.80 -9.86
N ASP A 496 -32.81 -4.54 -10.27
CA ASP A 496 -32.31 -4.73 -11.62
C ASP A 496 -30.95 -5.47 -11.57
N PRO A 497 -30.89 -6.77 -11.90
CA PRO A 497 -29.67 -7.55 -11.82
C PRO A 497 -28.62 -7.13 -12.85
N SER A 498 -28.98 -6.38 -13.89
CA SER A 498 -28.01 -5.87 -14.88
C SER A 498 -27.19 -4.68 -14.39
N LYS A 499 -27.46 -4.20 -13.17
CA LYS A 499 -26.75 -3.08 -12.51
C LYS A 499 -26.07 -3.57 -11.24
N SER A 500 -24.95 -2.94 -10.92
CA SER A 500 -24.30 -3.17 -9.63
C SER A 500 -25.19 -2.68 -8.48
N THR A 501 -24.96 -3.26 -7.30
CA THR A 501 -25.64 -2.87 -6.06
C THR A 501 -24.60 -2.66 -4.97
N GLU A 502 -24.48 -1.43 -4.47
CA GLU A 502 -23.61 -1.10 -3.35
C GLU A 502 -24.35 -1.14 -2.01
N MET A 503 -23.63 -1.55 -0.98
CA MET A 503 -24.13 -1.63 0.39
C MET A 503 -23.01 -1.40 1.39
N ARG A 504 -23.35 -0.81 2.53
CA ARG A 504 -22.42 -0.58 3.64
C ARG A 504 -23.05 -1.03 4.95
N ALA A 505 -22.22 -1.52 5.86
CA ALA A 505 -22.62 -1.84 7.22
C ALA A 505 -21.49 -1.59 8.22
N ALA A 506 -21.84 -1.06 9.39
CA ALA A 506 -20.95 -0.98 10.56
C ALA A 506 -21.73 -1.36 11.81
N LEU A 507 -21.03 -1.87 12.84
CA LEU A 507 -21.63 -2.10 14.15
C LEU A 507 -21.44 -0.88 15.03
N VAL A 508 -22.51 -0.49 15.70
CA VAL A 508 -22.58 0.70 16.55
C VAL A 508 -23.17 0.36 17.91
N ARG A 509 -22.86 1.19 18.89
CA ARG A 509 -23.38 1.09 20.26
C ARG A 509 -23.81 2.46 20.77
N ASP A 510 -24.94 2.51 21.46
CA ASP A 510 -25.35 3.69 22.22
C ASP A 510 -24.50 3.86 23.48
N VAL A 511 -23.92 5.04 23.66
CA VAL A 511 -23.15 5.42 24.84
C VAL A 511 -23.82 6.63 25.51
N PRO A 512 -24.11 6.60 26.83
CA PRO A 512 -24.66 7.75 27.53
C PRO A 512 -23.73 8.97 27.43
N VAL A 513 -24.29 10.15 27.17
CA VAL A 513 -23.57 11.42 27.24
C VAL A 513 -23.30 11.73 28.71
N GLU A 514 -22.02 11.78 29.13
CA GLU A 514 -21.67 12.28 30.46
C GLU A 514 -22.11 13.75 30.59
N PRO A 515 -22.87 14.14 31.63
CA PRO A 515 -23.23 15.53 31.83
C PRO A 515 -21.97 16.36 32.07
N ALA A 516 -21.81 17.43 31.29
CA ALA A 516 -20.71 18.36 31.45
C ALA A 516 -20.59 18.79 32.91
N LYS A 517 -19.41 18.61 33.53
CA LYS A 517 -19.13 19.12 34.87
C LYS A 517 -19.45 20.62 34.88
N PRO A 518 -20.30 21.12 35.81
CA PRO A 518 -20.58 22.54 35.87
C PRO A 518 -19.26 23.29 36.06
N ALA A 519 -19.01 24.24 35.16
CA ALA A 519 -17.89 25.15 35.27
C ALA A 519 -17.93 25.80 36.66
N LYS A 520 -16.84 25.71 37.41
CA LYS A 520 -16.69 26.51 38.63
C LYS A 520 -16.85 27.97 38.24
N GLU A 521 -17.89 28.62 38.77
CA GLU A 521 -18.07 30.07 38.67
C GLU A 521 -16.80 30.75 39.20
N GLY A 522 -16.00 31.28 38.28
CA GLY A 522 -14.94 32.20 38.61
C GLY A 522 -15.58 33.49 39.12
N LYS A 523 -15.25 33.89 40.35
CA LYS A 523 -15.51 35.23 40.87
C LYS A 523 -15.10 36.27 39.84
N GLN A 524 -16.07 36.92 39.19
CA GLN A 524 -15.85 38.20 38.54
C GLN A 524 -16.32 39.31 39.47
N ASP A 525 -15.33 40.06 39.94
CA ASP A 525 -15.48 41.45 40.33
C ASP A 525 -16.26 42.21 39.24
N LYS A 526 -17.31 42.92 39.63
CA LYS A 526 -17.62 44.23 39.08
C LYS A 526 -18.56 45.00 40.02
N ALA A 527 -17.94 45.96 40.70
CA ALA A 527 -18.59 47.14 41.22
C ALA A 527 -19.15 48.02 40.08
N ALA A 528 -20.13 48.85 40.43
CA ALA A 528 -20.85 49.87 39.65
C ALA A 528 -21.92 49.32 38.67
N ALA A 529 -23.18 49.77 38.66
CA ALA A 529 -23.78 50.98 39.22
C ALA A 529 -25.28 50.79 39.51
N LYS A 530 -25.76 51.58 40.48
CA LYS A 530 -27.17 51.77 40.88
C LYS A 530 -27.95 52.60 39.86
N HIS A 531 -29.28 52.56 40.02
CA HIS A 531 -30.39 53.30 39.38
C HIS A 531 -31.02 52.55 38.18
N ALA A 532 -32.34 52.25 38.11
CA ALA A 532 -33.51 52.81 38.78
C ALA A 532 -34.70 51.82 38.88
N LYS A 533 -35.47 51.95 39.98
CA LYS A 533 -36.93 51.66 40.13
C LYS A 533 -37.73 52.37 39.02
N ALA A 534 -38.96 52.04 38.64
CA ALA A 534 -39.96 51.03 38.99
C ALA A 534 -41.06 51.13 37.92
N GLU A 535 -41.75 50.04 37.57
CA GLU A 535 -43.19 50.09 37.29
C GLU A 535 -43.83 48.70 37.36
N LYS A 536 -45.00 48.68 38.00
CA LYS A 536 -45.90 47.54 38.28
C LYS A 536 -46.96 47.52 37.17
N ALA A 537 -47.26 46.37 36.57
CA ALA A 537 -48.39 45.47 36.89
C ALA A 537 -49.43 45.41 35.74
N ALA A 538 -49.72 44.19 35.28
CA ALA A 538 -51.07 43.75 34.91
C ALA A 538 -51.14 42.22 34.97
N LYS A 539 -52.20 41.72 35.61
CA LYS A 539 -52.56 40.33 35.92
C LYS A 539 -53.10 39.56 34.72
N ALA A 540 -52.90 38.23 34.72
CA ALA A 540 -53.95 37.25 34.42
C ALA A 540 -53.61 35.87 35.06
N GLU A 541 -54.47 35.39 35.97
CA GLU A 541 -54.70 33.98 36.37
C GLU A 541 -55.25 33.21 35.14
N GLN A 542 -55.03 31.92 34.84
CA GLN A 542 -55.08 30.62 35.56
C GLN A 542 -54.86 29.51 34.47
N PRO A 543 -54.82 28.18 34.73
CA PRO A 543 -54.51 27.41 35.93
C PRO A 543 -53.35 26.38 35.69
N ALA A 544 -52.94 25.72 36.78
CA ALA A 544 -51.98 24.64 36.80
C ALA A 544 -52.47 23.41 36.00
N ALA A 545 -51.58 22.84 35.18
CA ALA A 545 -51.71 21.52 34.59
C ALA A 545 -50.57 20.65 35.14
N ASP A 546 -50.93 19.46 35.60
CA ASP A 546 -50.06 18.45 36.19
C ASP A 546 -48.83 18.16 35.32
N ALA A 547 -47.65 18.27 35.93
CA ALA A 547 -46.41 17.80 35.34
C ALA A 547 -46.37 16.26 35.45
N ALA A 548 -46.68 15.57 34.36
CA ALA A 548 -46.27 14.19 34.19
C ALA A 548 -44.73 14.12 34.14
N PRO A 549 -44.07 13.21 34.88
CA PRO A 549 -42.62 13.09 34.80
C PRO A 549 -42.26 12.45 33.45
N THR A 550 -41.79 13.27 32.51
CA THR A 550 -41.04 12.77 31.36
C THR A 550 -39.72 12.21 31.87
N ASN A 551 -39.66 10.90 32.14
CA ASN A 551 -38.42 10.15 32.16
C ASN A 551 -37.86 10.13 30.73
N GLY A 552 -37.26 11.25 30.32
CA GLY A 552 -36.46 11.30 29.11
C GLY A 552 -35.24 10.40 29.31
N ALA A 553 -35.09 9.38 28.47
CA ALA A 553 -33.86 8.61 28.42
C ALA A 553 -32.67 9.58 28.29
N PRO A 554 -31.56 9.34 29.01
CA PRO A 554 -30.39 10.21 28.91
C PRO A 554 -29.94 10.29 27.45
N ALA A 555 -29.54 11.48 27.00
CA ALA A 555 -28.99 11.66 25.66
C ALA A 555 -27.85 10.65 25.43
N THR A 556 -27.90 9.90 24.34
CA THR A 556 -26.85 8.95 23.95
C THR A 556 -26.11 9.48 22.72
N THR A 557 -24.82 9.21 22.65
CA THR A 557 -24.01 9.35 21.43
C THR A 557 -23.71 7.98 20.87
N GLU A 558 -23.73 7.88 19.54
CA GLU A 558 -23.41 6.64 18.84
C GLU A 558 -21.89 6.44 18.77
N LYS A 559 -21.42 5.30 19.28
CA LYS A 559 -20.02 4.87 19.14
C LYS A 559 -19.93 3.79 18.08
N VAL A 560 -19.12 4.05 17.05
CA VAL A 560 -18.75 3.04 16.04
C VAL A 560 -17.83 2.01 16.70
N MET A 561 -18.19 0.73 16.57
CA MET A 561 -17.50 -0.40 17.19
C MET A 561 -16.67 -1.20 16.19
N THR A 562 -16.92 -1.06 14.89
CA THR A 562 -16.21 -1.76 13.82
C THR A 562 -15.81 -0.84 12.69
N GLU A 563 -14.90 -1.27 11.83
CA GLU A 563 -14.78 -0.70 10.49
C GLU A 563 -16.10 -0.79 9.73
N THR A 564 -16.23 0.03 8.70
CA THR A 564 -17.34 -0.01 7.75
C THR A 564 -17.06 -1.06 6.69
N TRP A 565 -17.82 -2.15 6.71
CA TRP A 565 -17.92 -3.07 5.57
C TRP A 565 -18.62 -2.35 4.42
N SER A 566 -18.02 -2.36 3.23
CA SER A 566 -18.55 -1.75 2.01
C SER A 566 -18.47 -2.79 0.90
N TYR A 567 -19.60 -3.29 0.41
CA TYR A 567 -19.63 -4.32 -0.61
C TYR A 567 -20.37 -3.84 -1.86
N GLN A 568 -19.88 -4.27 -3.02
CA GLN A 568 -20.54 -4.08 -4.30
C GLN A 568 -20.89 -5.47 -4.82
N LEU A 569 -22.18 -5.78 -4.93
CA LEU A 569 -22.62 -6.92 -5.72
C LEU A 569 -22.48 -6.52 -7.21
N PRO A 570 -21.64 -7.20 -7.99
CA PRO A 570 -21.46 -6.88 -9.41
C PRO A 570 -22.77 -7.03 -10.20
N ALA A 571 -22.87 -6.35 -11.33
CA ALA A 571 -23.93 -6.62 -12.30
C ALA A 571 -23.85 -8.07 -12.80
N ASP A 572 -25.00 -8.63 -13.14
CA ASP A 572 -25.19 -9.97 -13.68
C ASP A 572 -24.75 -11.12 -12.74
N GLU A 573 -24.75 -10.90 -11.43
CA GLU A 573 -24.42 -11.87 -10.37
C GLU A 573 -25.62 -12.37 -9.57
#